data_AF-A0A9Q9UAS5-F1
#
_entry.id   AF-A0A9Q9UAS5-F1
#
_cell.length_a   1.000
_cell.length_b   1.000
_cell.length_c   1.000
_cell.angle_alpha   90.00
_cell.angle_beta   90.00
_cell.angle_gamma   90.00
#
_symmetry.space_group_name_H-M   'P 1'
#
loop_
_entity.id
_entity.type
_entity.pdbx_description
1 polymer ?
#
loop_
_entity_poly.entity_id
_entity_poly.type
_entity_poly.pdbx_seq_one_letter_code
_entity_poly.pdbx_strand_id
1 'polypeptide(L)'
;MAREAITFSLRFLGEYQGPKLASLLNEAFPGWTASHDLQNLLDLTLDSWDIPSKAVLTRIGSLLRDDATWRRFKGWNHGVRAKYRFSATAVAIRFFRQLSVEQRRHLRGVTLIEDEYAVCSPSTHAMGLIEFCKDNPRLRIQRHLKLCRRVPAIFHPCWDMHAYSTVAKPHSQRNNGGQDIVPEFAVEGINIWLEEAISLPNAGMPCNSYTLCFDGEPDKSFFSDIFQNILLRQDALIQASQKLMRLRPHQFDVYRSLPYHRWQSGHLSKAVKYLIEHHSDSIDSFPLICSNFYPGRPLDVESFIQERLEWTLVEWLGDEWRLSFHLRQCPSTFGSWNDNLVSYYEFQKQVEP
;
A
#
# COMPACT_ATOMS: atom_id res chain seq x y z
N MET A 1 0.54 5.30 15.96
CA MET A 1 -0.68 5.96 16.47
C MET A 1 -1.83 5.01 16.78
N ALA A 2 -2.45 4.30 15.83
CA ALA A 2 -3.60 3.42 16.14
C ALA A 2 -3.26 2.27 17.12
N ARG A 3 -2.11 1.60 16.95
CA ARG A 3 -1.68 0.51 17.85
C ARG A 3 -1.40 1.00 19.27
N GLU A 4 -0.76 2.15 19.43
CA GLU A 4 -0.47 2.74 20.75
C GLU A 4 -1.77 3.18 21.42
N ALA A 5 -2.70 3.78 20.67
CA ALA A 5 -4.02 4.15 21.17
C ALA A 5 -4.83 2.91 21.59
N ILE A 6 -4.85 1.85 20.76
CA ILE A 6 -5.52 0.58 21.09
C ILE A 6 -4.86 -0.05 22.33
N THR A 7 -3.53 -0.10 22.38
CA THR A 7 -2.77 -0.65 23.52
C THR A 7 -3.08 0.13 24.80
N PHE A 8 -3.07 1.45 24.72
CA PHE A 8 -3.43 2.33 25.83
C PHE A 8 -4.87 2.11 26.28
N SER A 9 -5.84 2.13 25.35
CA SER A 9 -7.26 1.89 25.65
C SER A 9 -7.49 0.52 26.27
N LEU A 10 -6.83 -0.52 25.77
CA LEU A 10 -6.90 -1.85 26.34
C LEU A 10 -6.34 -1.88 27.76
N ARG A 11 -5.17 -1.27 28.00
CA ARG A 11 -4.56 -1.20 29.35
C ARG A 11 -5.46 -0.45 30.32
N PHE A 12 -5.96 0.70 29.90
CA PHE A 12 -6.91 1.50 30.67
C PHE A 12 -8.17 0.71 31.02
N LEU A 13 -8.76 0.00 30.07
CA LEU A 13 -9.93 -0.85 30.34
C LEU A 13 -9.60 -2.02 31.26
N GLY A 14 -8.40 -2.58 31.19
CA GLY A 14 -7.93 -3.64 32.08
C GLY A 14 -7.81 -3.19 33.53
N GLU A 15 -7.28 -1.98 33.76
CA GLU A 15 -7.09 -1.41 35.09
C GLU A 15 -8.42 -1.05 35.78
N TYR A 16 -9.36 -0.46 35.02
CA TYR A 16 -10.59 0.10 35.61
C TYR A 16 -11.83 -0.79 35.44
N GLN A 17 -11.85 -1.67 34.44
CA GLN A 17 -13.01 -2.49 34.09
C GLN A 17 -12.62 -3.96 33.83
N GLY A 18 -11.59 -4.46 34.51
CA GLY A 18 -11.04 -5.81 34.35
C GLY A 18 -12.09 -6.93 34.19
N PRO A 19 -13.12 -7.04 35.04
CA PRO A 19 -14.16 -8.07 34.90
C PRO A 19 -15.00 -7.94 33.62
N LYS A 20 -15.32 -6.70 33.21
CA LYS A 20 -16.09 -6.44 31.99
C LYS A 20 -15.23 -6.68 30.74
N LEU A 21 -13.96 -6.27 30.77
CA LEU A 21 -13.00 -6.57 29.71
C LEU A 21 -12.81 -8.09 29.58
N ALA A 22 -12.66 -8.81 30.68
CA ALA A 22 -12.58 -10.27 30.68
C ALA A 22 -13.82 -10.92 30.07
N SER A 23 -15.02 -10.44 30.38
CA SER A 23 -16.26 -10.91 29.76
C SER A 23 -16.28 -10.67 28.24
N LEU A 24 -15.89 -9.46 27.79
CA LEU A 24 -15.83 -9.12 26.36
C LEU A 24 -14.76 -9.92 25.62
N LEU A 25 -13.60 -10.16 26.25
CA LEU A 25 -12.55 -11.00 25.69
C LEU A 25 -12.98 -12.47 25.63
N ASN A 26 -13.73 -12.97 26.61
CA ASN A 26 -14.30 -14.32 26.57
C ASN A 26 -15.38 -14.44 25.49
N GLU A 27 -16.15 -13.39 25.24
CA GLU A 27 -17.11 -13.36 24.13
C GLU A 27 -16.41 -13.34 22.76
N ALA A 28 -15.42 -12.46 22.60
CA ALA A 28 -14.66 -12.31 21.35
C ALA A 28 -13.70 -13.50 21.08
N PHE A 29 -13.14 -14.09 22.13
CA PHE A 29 -12.18 -15.20 22.09
C PHE A 29 -12.60 -16.33 23.06
N PRO A 30 -13.67 -17.09 22.77
CA PRO A 30 -14.23 -18.07 23.71
C PRO A 30 -13.34 -19.28 24.03
N GLY A 31 -12.12 -19.34 23.49
CA GLY A 31 -11.09 -20.34 23.80
C GLY A 31 -9.87 -19.76 24.52
N TRP A 32 -9.92 -18.50 24.94
CA TRP A 32 -8.83 -17.81 25.64
C TRP A 32 -8.71 -18.33 27.08
N THR A 33 -7.84 -19.32 27.31
CA THR A 33 -7.59 -19.89 28.65
C THR A 33 -6.33 -19.34 29.33
N ALA A 34 -5.52 -18.56 28.61
CA ALA A 34 -4.42 -17.83 29.24
C ALA A 34 -5.04 -16.92 30.30
N SER A 35 -4.55 -16.99 31.55
CA SER A 35 -4.95 -16.07 32.63
C SER A 35 -5.13 -14.70 32.01
N HIS A 36 -6.28 -14.04 32.20
CA HIS A 36 -6.80 -12.79 31.60
C HIS A 36 -5.82 -11.59 31.59
N ASP A 37 -4.57 -11.85 31.25
CA ASP A 37 -3.43 -10.99 31.22
C ASP A 37 -3.43 -10.39 29.84
N LEU A 38 -3.71 -9.09 29.85
CA LEU A 38 -3.79 -8.26 28.70
C LEU A 38 -2.49 -8.25 27.90
N GLN A 39 -1.33 -8.49 28.54
CA GLN A 39 -0.06 -8.55 27.81
C GLN A 39 -0.05 -9.69 26.80
N ASN A 40 -0.64 -10.85 27.13
CA ASN A 40 -0.75 -11.95 26.17
C ASN A 40 -1.59 -11.59 24.93
N LEU A 41 -2.54 -10.66 25.05
CA LEU A 41 -3.34 -10.11 23.94
C LEU A 41 -2.56 -9.09 23.12
N LEU A 42 -1.81 -8.22 23.80
CA LEU A 42 -0.93 -7.28 23.13
C LEU A 42 0.20 -8.00 22.38
N ASP A 43 0.68 -9.13 22.91
CA ASP A 43 1.68 -10.01 22.30
C ASP A 43 1.14 -10.80 21.09
N LEU A 44 -0.17 -10.77 20.82
CA LEU A 44 -0.72 -11.27 19.54
C LEU A 44 -0.53 -10.29 18.39
N THR A 45 -0.20 -9.03 18.69
CA THR A 45 0.02 -8.02 17.65
C THR A 45 1.40 -8.23 17.02
N LEU A 46 1.40 -8.65 15.76
CA LEU A 46 2.60 -8.72 14.94
C LEU A 46 2.83 -7.37 14.27
N ASP A 47 4.10 -6.97 14.13
CA ASP A 47 4.41 -5.85 13.25
C ASP A 47 4.10 -6.23 11.80
N SER A 48 3.71 -5.26 10.98
CA SER A 48 3.42 -5.50 9.55
C SER A 48 4.59 -6.18 8.83
N TRP A 49 5.82 -5.84 9.21
CA TRP A 49 7.05 -6.36 8.61
C TRP A 49 7.59 -7.64 9.27
N ASP A 50 6.88 -8.22 10.25
CA ASP A 50 7.34 -9.45 10.89
C ASP A 50 7.19 -10.67 9.97
N ILE A 51 8.13 -11.61 10.11
CA ILE A 51 8.07 -12.92 9.48
C ILE A 51 7.89 -13.96 10.61
N PRO A 52 6.65 -14.18 11.09
CA PRO A 52 6.39 -15.06 12.22
C PRO A 52 6.66 -16.53 11.87
N SER A 53 7.02 -17.32 12.88
CA SER A 53 7.14 -18.76 12.70
C SER A 53 5.76 -19.41 12.53
N LYS A 54 5.73 -20.61 11.94
CA LYS A 54 4.50 -21.41 11.83
C LYS A 54 3.84 -21.64 13.20
N ALA A 55 4.63 -21.84 14.25
CA ALA A 55 4.12 -22.03 15.61
C ALA A 55 3.39 -20.79 16.13
N VAL A 56 3.95 -19.60 15.91
CA VAL A 56 3.31 -18.32 16.29
C VAL A 56 1.99 -18.13 15.53
N LEU A 57 2.00 -18.34 14.21
CA LEU A 57 0.77 -18.24 13.39
C LEU A 57 -0.28 -19.27 13.80
N THR A 58 0.12 -20.48 14.15
CA THR A 58 -0.80 -21.54 14.59
C THR A 58 -1.43 -21.19 15.94
N ARG A 59 -0.64 -20.62 16.87
CA ARG A 59 -1.13 -20.13 18.15
C ARG A 59 -2.13 -18.98 17.96
N ILE A 60 -1.76 -17.96 17.19
CA ILE A 60 -2.64 -16.80 16.90
C ILE A 60 -3.94 -17.31 16.25
N GLY A 61 -3.83 -18.16 15.23
CA GLY A 61 -5.01 -18.65 14.53
C GLY A 61 -5.96 -19.47 15.41
N SER A 62 -5.40 -20.35 16.25
CA SER A 62 -6.18 -21.09 17.24
C SER A 62 -6.92 -20.16 18.22
N LEU A 63 -6.31 -19.03 18.62
CA LEU A 63 -6.95 -18.05 19.51
C LEU A 63 -8.06 -17.27 18.80
N LEU A 64 -7.82 -16.89 17.54
CA LEU A 64 -8.80 -16.20 16.70
C LEU A 64 -9.90 -17.12 16.14
N ARG A 65 -9.79 -18.44 16.36
CA ARG A 65 -10.67 -19.47 15.79
C ARG A 65 -10.81 -19.34 14.28
N ASP A 66 -9.72 -18.96 13.62
CA ASP A 66 -9.70 -18.66 12.20
C ASP A 66 -9.50 -19.91 11.33
N ASP A 67 -9.69 -21.12 11.89
CA ASP A 67 -9.58 -22.40 11.17
C ASP A 67 -10.47 -22.46 9.92
N ALA A 68 -11.65 -21.83 9.96
CA ALA A 68 -12.54 -21.71 8.80
C ALA A 68 -11.93 -20.78 7.73
N THR A 69 -11.31 -19.68 8.16
CA THR A 69 -10.62 -18.71 7.31
C THR A 69 -9.36 -19.32 6.69
N TRP A 70 -8.51 -20.01 7.45
CA TRP A 70 -7.35 -20.72 6.91
C TRP A 70 -7.72 -21.88 6.01
N ARG A 71 -8.83 -22.60 6.27
CA ARG A 71 -9.33 -23.61 5.32
C ARG A 71 -9.70 -22.98 3.98
N ARG A 72 -10.30 -21.78 3.98
CA ARG A 72 -10.56 -21.01 2.76
C ARG A 72 -9.28 -20.55 2.06
N PHE A 73 -8.29 -20.05 2.81
CA PHE A 73 -7.02 -19.58 2.23
C PHE A 73 -6.08 -20.71 1.75
N LYS A 74 -6.07 -21.86 2.44
CA LYS A 74 -5.26 -23.03 2.05
C LYS A 74 -5.90 -23.83 0.92
N GLY A 75 -7.22 -23.79 0.82
CA GLY A 75 -8.00 -24.49 -0.19
C GLY A 75 -7.83 -23.90 -1.58
N TRP A 76 -8.10 -24.72 -2.59
CA TRP A 76 -8.31 -24.25 -3.95
C TRP A 76 -9.70 -23.63 -4.04
N ASN A 77 -9.78 -22.33 -4.31
CA ASN A 77 -11.06 -21.67 -4.51
C ASN A 77 -11.28 -21.53 -6.03
N HIS A 78 -12.33 -22.16 -6.56
CA HIS A 78 -12.53 -22.31 -8.02
C HIS A 78 -11.28 -22.81 -8.78
N GLY A 79 -10.48 -23.69 -8.17
CA GLY A 79 -9.26 -24.22 -8.77
C GLY A 79 -8.07 -23.26 -8.78
N VAL A 80 -8.14 -22.11 -8.08
CA VAL A 80 -7.04 -21.14 -7.97
C VAL A 80 -6.68 -20.82 -6.52
N ARG A 81 -5.42 -20.42 -6.28
CA ARG A 81 -4.91 -19.99 -4.96
C ARG A 81 -3.85 -18.90 -5.09
N ALA A 82 -3.88 -17.86 -4.26
CA ALA A 82 -2.88 -16.79 -4.29
C ALA A 82 -1.50 -17.24 -3.75
N LYS A 83 -0.42 -16.70 -4.34
CA LYS A 83 0.97 -16.86 -3.92
C LYS A 83 1.34 -15.76 -2.93
N TYR A 84 1.35 -16.09 -1.65
CA TYR A 84 1.76 -15.17 -0.59
C TYR A 84 3.29 -15.15 -0.44
N ARG A 85 3.90 -13.94 -0.48
CA ARG A 85 5.33 -13.72 -0.25
C ARG A 85 5.55 -12.65 0.80
N PHE A 86 6.73 -12.63 1.39
CA PHE A 86 7.18 -11.52 2.23
C PHE A 86 7.93 -10.50 1.37
N SER A 87 7.78 -9.22 1.68
CA SER A 87 8.48 -8.12 1.00
C SER A 87 10.00 -8.23 1.19
N ALA A 88 10.77 -7.62 0.30
CA ALA A 88 12.22 -7.51 0.48
C ALA A 88 12.58 -6.79 1.80
N THR A 89 11.80 -5.79 2.20
CA THR A 89 12.01 -5.07 3.47
C THR A 89 11.85 -5.95 4.71
N ALA A 90 10.78 -6.73 4.80
CA ALA A 90 10.57 -7.68 5.90
C ALA A 90 11.72 -8.71 6.01
N VAL A 91 12.21 -9.20 4.86
CA VAL A 91 13.36 -10.11 4.81
C VAL A 91 14.63 -9.42 5.31
N ALA A 92 14.88 -8.18 4.88
CA ALA A 92 16.01 -7.39 5.34
C ALA A 92 15.96 -7.11 6.85
N ILE A 93 14.79 -6.77 7.39
CA ILE A 93 14.60 -6.58 8.84
C ILE A 93 14.94 -7.87 9.60
N ARG A 94 14.43 -9.02 9.14
CA ARG A 94 14.76 -10.32 9.74
C ARG A 94 16.26 -10.60 9.69
N PHE A 95 16.92 -10.29 8.57
CA PHE A 95 18.37 -10.42 8.44
C PHE A 95 19.12 -9.49 9.40
N PHE A 96 18.75 -8.21 9.49
CA PHE A 96 19.39 -7.26 10.42
C PHE A 96 19.24 -7.70 11.88
N ARG A 97 18.10 -8.26 12.28
CA ARG A 97 17.89 -8.81 13.63
C ARG A 97 18.81 -9.99 13.95
N GLN A 98 19.34 -10.70 12.94
CA GLN A 98 20.27 -11.81 13.13
C GLN A 98 21.74 -11.35 13.23
N LEU A 99 22.04 -10.10 12.88
CA LEU A 99 23.38 -9.54 12.96
C LEU A 99 23.67 -9.01 14.37
N SER A 100 24.92 -9.16 14.80
CA SER A 100 25.41 -8.49 16.02
C SER A 100 25.34 -6.96 15.86
N VAL A 101 25.36 -6.23 16.97
CA VAL A 101 25.38 -4.76 16.97
C VAL A 101 26.58 -4.24 16.19
N GLU A 102 27.74 -4.88 16.34
CA GLU A 102 28.98 -4.54 15.63
C GLU A 102 28.80 -4.76 14.13
N GLN A 103 28.25 -5.90 13.72
CA GLN A 103 28.00 -6.19 12.30
C GLN A 103 27.03 -5.16 11.68
N ARG A 104 25.94 -4.82 12.38
CA ARG A 104 24.98 -3.81 11.92
C ARG A 104 25.63 -2.44 11.71
N ARG A 105 26.59 -2.04 12.56
CA ARG A 105 27.34 -0.78 12.44
C ARG A 105 28.30 -0.73 11.24
N HIS A 106 28.57 -1.86 10.58
CA HIS A 106 29.39 -1.91 9.36
C HIS A 106 28.57 -1.82 8.07
N LEU A 107 27.25 -1.98 8.13
CA LEU A 107 26.38 -1.77 6.98
C LEU A 107 26.44 -0.30 6.51
N ARG A 108 26.44 -0.08 5.19
CA ARG A 108 26.56 1.25 4.59
C ARG A 108 25.45 1.50 3.58
N GLY A 109 25.35 0.65 2.57
CA GLY A 109 24.31 0.72 1.54
C GLY A 109 23.51 -0.57 1.51
N VAL A 110 22.19 -0.47 1.46
CA VAL A 110 21.29 -1.60 1.27
C VAL A 110 20.26 -1.23 0.21
N THR A 111 20.19 -2.03 -0.84
CA THR A 111 19.21 -1.88 -1.91
C THR A 111 18.16 -2.98 -1.75
N LEU A 112 16.93 -2.57 -1.51
CA LEU A 112 15.76 -3.44 -1.39
C LEU A 112 14.98 -3.36 -2.70
N ILE A 113 14.80 -4.51 -3.36
CA ILE A 113 14.07 -4.58 -4.63
C ILE A 113 12.70 -5.20 -4.33
N GLU A 114 11.67 -4.37 -4.33
CA GLU A 114 10.28 -4.80 -4.25
C GLU A 114 9.76 -4.98 -5.67
N ASP A 115 9.90 -6.20 -6.18
CA ASP A 115 9.41 -6.55 -7.50
C ASP A 115 8.23 -7.50 -7.47
N GLU A 116 7.83 -8.04 -6.31
CA GLU A 116 6.78 -9.05 -6.05
C GLU A 116 5.62 -8.52 -5.19
N TYR A 117 4.45 -9.17 -5.28
CA TYR A 117 3.38 -8.96 -4.29
C TYR A 117 3.81 -9.50 -2.93
N ALA A 118 3.61 -8.69 -1.89
CA ALA A 118 3.92 -9.05 -0.52
C ALA A 118 2.71 -8.89 0.40
N VAL A 119 2.61 -9.77 1.39
CA VAL A 119 1.56 -9.74 2.41
C VAL A 119 1.80 -8.65 3.45
N CYS A 120 0.78 -8.43 4.29
CA CYS A 120 0.86 -7.61 5.49
C CYS A 120 1.11 -6.11 5.24
N SER A 121 0.60 -5.57 4.12
CA SER A 121 0.68 -4.14 3.78
C SER A 121 2.13 -3.65 3.61
N PRO A 122 2.82 -4.10 2.54
CA PRO A 122 4.24 -3.86 2.34
C PRO A 122 4.65 -2.40 2.30
N SER A 123 3.75 -1.48 1.93
CA SER A 123 4.03 -0.04 2.01
C SER A 123 4.58 0.35 3.38
N THR A 124 3.96 -0.15 4.45
CA THR A 124 4.27 0.19 5.85
C THR A 124 5.59 -0.41 6.39
N HIS A 125 6.23 -1.31 5.64
CA HIS A 125 7.37 -2.07 6.18
C HIS A 125 8.62 -1.21 6.43
N ALA A 126 8.70 -0.03 5.83
CA ALA A 126 9.82 0.89 6.03
C ALA A 126 9.90 1.40 7.49
N MET A 127 8.79 1.40 8.23
CA MET A 127 8.78 1.74 9.66
C MET A 127 9.67 0.82 10.49
N GLY A 128 9.72 -0.47 10.15
CA GLY A 128 10.60 -1.45 10.81
C GLY A 128 12.09 -1.22 10.58
N LEU A 129 12.46 -0.34 9.64
CA LEU A 129 13.86 0.02 9.37
C LEU A 129 14.37 1.16 10.27
N ILE A 130 13.47 1.89 10.94
CA ILE A 130 13.80 3.12 11.68
C ILE A 130 14.87 2.86 12.74
N GLU A 131 14.71 1.79 13.54
CA GLU A 131 15.66 1.47 14.62
C GLU A 131 17.06 1.18 14.09
N PHE A 132 17.16 0.47 12.95
CA PHE A 132 18.45 0.16 12.33
C PHE A 132 19.14 1.41 11.77
N CYS A 133 18.38 2.34 11.20
CA CYS A 133 18.90 3.62 10.73
C CYS A 133 19.33 4.53 11.90
N LYS A 134 18.62 4.48 13.05
CA LYS A 134 19.01 5.19 14.28
C LYS A 134 20.32 4.62 14.86
N ASP A 135 20.43 3.29 14.95
CA ASP A 135 21.60 2.59 15.48
C ASP A 135 22.86 2.80 14.63
N ASN A 136 22.68 2.97 13.31
CA ASN A 136 23.76 3.19 12.36
C ASN A 136 23.47 4.41 11.47
N PRO A 137 23.90 5.62 11.88
CA PRO A 137 23.69 6.86 11.11
C PRO A 137 24.36 6.88 9.72
N ARG A 138 25.25 5.91 9.43
CA ARG A 138 25.91 5.75 8.12
C ARG A 138 25.19 4.78 7.20
N LEU A 139 24.10 4.14 7.66
CA LEU A 139 23.28 3.27 6.85
C LEU A 139 22.42 4.11 5.89
N ARG A 140 22.41 3.69 4.63
CA ARG A 140 21.62 4.24 3.53
C ARG A 140 20.83 3.10 2.91
N ILE A 141 19.51 3.22 2.93
CA ILE A 141 18.60 2.22 2.40
C ILE A 141 17.87 2.81 1.19
N GLN A 142 17.97 2.13 0.06
CA GLN A 142 17.21 2.45 -1.15
C GLN A 142 16.19 1.34 -1.37
N ARG A 143 14.91 1.70 -1.37
CA ARG A 143 13.79 0.78 -1.61
C ARG A 143 13.23 1.03 -3.00
N HIS A 144 13.56 0.15 -3.94
CA HIS A 144 13.14 0.24 -5.33
C HIS A 144 11.83 -0.51 -5.54
N LEU A 145 10.79 0.19 -5.96
CA LEU A 145 9.52 -0.38 -6.40
C LEU A 145 9.59 -0.59 -7.91
N LYS A 146 9.72 -1.85 -8.35
CA LYS A 146 9.74 -2.19 -9.78
C LYS A 146 8.32 -2.19 -10.33
N LEU A 147 7.96 -1.15 -11.07
CA LEU A 147 6.60 -0.96 -11.57
C LEU A 147 6.26 -1.93 -12.72
N CYS A 148 7.25 -2.22 -13.56
CA CYS A 148 7.12 -2.96 -14.82
C CYS A 148 6.50 -4.35 -14.77
N ARG A 149 6.90 -5.18 -13.82
CA ARG A 149 6.50 -6.58 -13.85
C ARG A 149 5.13 -6.80 -13.25
N ARG A 150 4.65 -5.83 -12.46
CA ARG A 150 3.73 -6.11 -11.35
C ARG A 150 2.92 -4.88 -10.94
N VAL A 151 2.53 -4.09 -11.94
CA VAL A 151 1.59 -2.97 -11.84
C VAL A 151 0.40 -3.27 -10.89
N PRO A 152 -0.22 -4.47 -10.91
CA PRO A 152 -1.27 -4.80 -9.94
C PRO A 152 -0.82 -4.90 -8.48
N ALA A 153 0.41 -5.35 -8.18
CA ALA A 153 0.86 -5.49 -6.79
C ALA A 153 1.17 -4.16 -6.11
N ILE A 154 1.59 -3.16 -6.88
CA ILE A 154 1.83 -1.80 -6.38
C ILE A 154 0.52 -1.02 -6.36
N PHE A 155 -0.39 -1.25 -7.32
CA PHE A 155 -1.66 -0.55 -7.44
C PHE A 155 -2.83 -1.19 -6.66
N HIS A 156 -2.66 -2.41 -6.15
CA HIS A 156 -3.71 -3.10 -5.40
C HIS A 156 -3.19 -3.54 -4.03
N PRO A 157 -3.11 -2.62 -3.05
CA PRO A 157 -2.97 -3.04 -1.68
C PRO A 157 -4.24 -3.78 -1.29
N CYS A 158 -4.08 -4.88 -0.55
CA CYS A 158 -5.14 -5.51 0.23
C CYS A 158 -6.54 -5.53 -0.42
N TRP A 159 -6.83 -6.57 -1.20
CA TRP A 159 -7.99 -7.46 -0.99
C TRP A 159 -8.14 -8.36 -2.22
N ASP A 160 -7.80 -9.63 -2.00
CA ASP A 160 -7.83 -10.75 -2.94
C ASP A 160 -9.09 -10.79 -3.82
N MET A 161 -10.22 -10.22 -3.40
CA MET A 161 -11.53 -10.40 -4.07
C MET A 161 -11.62 -9.91 -5.52
N HIS A 162 -11.06 -8.75 -5.89
CA HIS A 162 -11.21 -8.22 -7.25
C HIS A 162 -10.27 -8.91 -8.25
N ALA A 163 -8.99 -9.05 -7.90
CA ALA A 163 -8.02 -9.83 -8.67
C ALA A 163 -8.47 -11.30 -8.80
N TYR A 164 -8.93 -11.90 -7.69
CA TYR A 164 -9.51 -13.25 -7.68
C TYR A 164 -10.72 -13.35 -8.61
N SER A 165 -11.64 -12.38 -8.60
CA SER A 165 -12.80 -12.43 -9.49
C SER A 165 -12.40 -12.37 -10.97
N THR A 166 -11.33 -11.65 -11.29
CA THR A 166 -10.80 -11.52 -12.65
C THR A 166 -10.12 -12.82 -13.10
N VAL A 167 -9.33 -13.45 -12.22
CA VAL A 167 -8.59 -14.69 -12.53
C VAL A 167 -9.49 -15.94 -12.45
N ALA A 168 -10.39 -16.01 -11.47
CA ALA A 168 -11.28 -17.16 -11.26
C ALA A 168 -12.56 -17.12 -12.11
N LYS A 169 -12.96 -15.94 -12.62
CA LYS A 169 -14.15 -15.76 -13.48
C LYS A 169 -13.85 -14.82 -14.66
N PRO A 170 -13.03 -15.25 -15.64
CA PRO A 170 -12.56 -14.41 -16.75
C PRO A 170 -13.67 -13.88 -17.71
N HIS A 171 -14.93 -14.29 -17.57
CA HIS A 171 -16.04 -13.93 -18.46
C HIS A 171 -17.04 -12.91 -17.89
N SER A 172 -16.73 -12.23 -16.78
CA SER A 172 -17.61 -11.14 -16.32
C SER A 172 -17.50 -9.93 -17.27
N GLN A 173 -18.60 -9.58 -17.94
CA GLN A 173 -18.69 -8.49 -18.94
C GLN A 173 -18.35 -7.08 -18.41
N ARG A 174 -18.04 -6.92 -17.11
CA ARG A 174 -17.74 -5.63 -16.47
C ARG A 174 -16.27 -5.21 -16.58
N ASN A 175 -15.37 -6.13 -16.88
CA ASN A 175 -13.96 -5.84 -17.16
C ASN A 175 -13.73 -6.11 -18.64
N ASN A 176 -13.04 -5.22 -19.35
CA ASN A 176 -12.56 -5.43 -20.74
C ASN A 176 -11.49 -6.54 -20.80
N GLY A 177 -11.77 -7.72 -20.24
CA GLY A 177 -10.80 -8.79 -20.05
C GLY A 177 -9.56 -8.33 -19.28
N GLY A 178 -9.69 -7.35 -18.37
CA GLY A 178 -8.57 -6.83 -17.58
C GLY A 178 -7.44 -6.23 -18.43
N GLN A 179 -7.72 -5.62 -19.59
CA GLN A 179 -6.70 -4.99 -20.43
C GLN A 179 -6.34 -3.55 -19.99
N ASP A 180 -7.26 -2.89 -19.28
CA ASP A 180 -7.13 -1.47 -18.91
C ASP A 180 -6.66 -1.32 -17.45
N ILE A 181 -5.73 -0.40 -17.20
CA ILE A 181 -5.42 0.06 -15.84
C ILE A 181 -6.62 0.85 -15.32
N VAL A 182 -7.12 0.50 -14.13
CA VAL A 182 -8.15 1.29 -13.43
C VAL A 182 -7.45 2.45 -12.71
N PRO A 183 -7.72 3.72 -13.07
CA PRO A 183 -7.03 4.88 -12.48
C PRO A 183 -7.17 4.95 -10.95
N GLU A 184 -8.35 4.63 -10.41
CA GLU A 184 -8.61 4.61 -8.96
C GLU A 184 -7.62 3.70 -8.22
N PHE A 185 -7.36 2.49 -8.73
CA PHE A 185 -6.40 1.56 -8.13
C PHE A 185 -4.97 2.06 -8.31
N ALA A 186 -4.62 2.61 -9.47
CA ALA A 186 -3.30 3.20 -9.66
C ALA A 186 -3.00 4.32 -8.65
N VAL A 187 -3.97 5.22 -8.43
CA VAL A 187 -3.89 6.25 -7.40
C VAL A 187 -3.76 5.61 -6.02
N GLU A 188 -4.66 4.69 -5.67
CA GLU A 188 -4.72 4.09 -4.34
C GLU A 188 -3.40 3.43 -3.96
N GLY A 189 -2.93 2.55 -4.83
CA GLY A 189 -1.73 1.82 -4.56
C GLY A 189 -0.47 2.67 -4.63
N ILE A 190 -0.34 3.65 -5.53
CA ILE A 190 0.81 4.58 -5.47
C ILE A 190 0.77 5.41 -4.18
N ASN A 191 -0.41 5.92 -3.82
CA ASN A 191 -0.53 6.86 -2.72
C ASN A 191 -0.11 6.23 -1.39
N ILE A 192 -0.47 4.99 -1.09
CA ILE A 192 -0.08 4.34 0.17
C ILE A 192 1.45 4.28 0.38
N TRP A 193 2.24 4.21 -0.70
CA TRP A 193 3.70 4.22 -0.63
C TRP A 193 4.24 5.63 -0.42
N LEU A 194 3.64 6.61 -1.10
CA LEU A 194 3.98 8.01 -1.00
C LEU A 194 3.67 8.58 0.39
N GLU A 195 2.48 8.30 0.93
CA GLU A 195 2.06 8.74 2.27
C GLU A 195 2.94 8.16 3.37
N GLU A 196 3.28 6.88 3.26
CA GLU A 196 4.18 6.24 4.19
C GLU A 196 5.55 6.93 4.15
N ALA A 197 6.14 7.09 2.96
CA ALA A 197 7.47 7.70 2.82
C ALA A 197 7.52 9.10 3.43
N ILE A 198 6.52 9.95 3.18
CA ILE A 198 6.41 11.30 3.76
C ILE A 198 6.23 11.27 5.29
N SER A 199 5.67 10.20 5.84
CA SER A 199 5.42 10.06 7.28
C SER A 199 6.65 9.54 8.04
N LEU A 200 7.58 8.84 7.39
CA LEU A 200 8.77 8.23 8.03
C LEU A 200 9.62 9.23 8.85
N PRO A 201 9.93 10.46 8.37
CA PRO A 201 10.68 11.42 9.19
C PRO A 201 9.98 11.76 10.51
N ASN A 202 8.66 11.94 10.48
CA ASN A 202 7.87 12.21 11.68
C ASN A 202 7.81 10.99 12.63
N ALA A 203 7.91 9.78 12.09
CA ALA A 203 8.08 8.56 12.86
C ALA A 203 9.50 8.36 13.42
N GLY A 204 10.43 9.25 13.08
CA GLY A 204 11.80 9.25 13.59
C GLY A 204 12.82 8.56 12.68
N MET A 205 12.49 8.32 11.40
CA MET A 205 13.49 7.92 10.41
C MET A 205 14.55 9.02 10.27
N PRO A 206 15.85 8.73 10.47
CA PRO A 206 16.90 9.72 10.32
C PRO A 206 16.97 10.30 8.90
N CYS A 207 17.25 11.61 8.80
CA CYS A 207 17.43 12.26 7.51
C CYS A 207 18.48 11.56 6.65
N ASN A 208 18.24 11.49 5.35
CA ASN A 208 19.13 10.87 4.36
C ASN A 208 19.43 9.38 4.60
N SER A 209 18.70 8.67 5.48
CA SER A 209 18.93 7.25 5.74
C SER A 209 18.10 6.32 4.86
N TYR A 210 17.01 6.81 4.29
CA TYR A 210 16.05 6.05 3.52
C TYR A 210 15.60 6.83 2.27
N THR A 211 15.49 6.10 1.16
CA THR A 211 14.95 6.58 -0.10
C THR A 211 13.97 5.56 -0.65
N LEU A 212 12.75 5.99 -0.98
CA LEU A 212 11.81 5.24 -1.79
C LEU A 212 12.01 5.61 -3.27
N CYS A 213 12.27 4.64 -4.14
CA CYS A 213 12.47 4.88 -5.57
C CYS A 213 11.45 4.13 -6.42
N PHE A 214 10.71 4.86 -7.24
CA PHE A 214 9.84 4.31 -8.27
C PHE A 214 10.65 4.00 -9.52
N ASP A 215 10.64 2.73 -9.93
CA ASP A 215 11.42 2.26 -11.06
C ASP A 215 10.49 1.82 -12.20
N GLY A 216 10.49 2.63 -13.26
CA GLY A 216 9.68 2.44 -14.46
C GLY A 216 10.35 1.64 -15.58
N GLU A 217 11.56 1.11 -15.40
CA GLU A 217 12.20 0.28 -16.44
C GLU A 217 11.37 -0.99 -16.70
N PRO A 218 11.21 -1.47 -17.96
CA PRO A 218 11.83 -0.95 -19.18
C PRO A 218 11.13 0.23 -19.88
N ASP A 219 9.93 0.64 -19.50
CA ASP A 219 9.17 1.70 -20.21
C ASP A 219 8.92 2.92 -19.31
N LYS A 220 9.96 3.76 -19.19
CA LYS A 220 9.88 4.99 -18.41
C LYS A 220 8.81 5.94 -18.92
N SER A 221 8.60 6.03 -20.24
CA SER A 221 7.56 6.86 -20.86
C SER A 221 6.17 6.47 -20.37
N PHE A 222 5.87 5.17 -20.33
CA PHE A 222 4.59 4.68 -19.84
C PHE A 222 4.32 5.10 -18.39
N PHE A 223 5.32 5.01 -17.50
CA PHE A 223 5.14 5.43 -16.11
C PHE A 223 5.13 6.95 -15.94
N SER A 224 5.87 7.69 -16.77
CA SER A 224 5.72 9.14 -16.90
C SER A 224 4.28 9.53 -17.26
N ASP A 225 3.63 8.79 -18.17
CA ASP A 225 2.25 9.04 -18.58
C ASP A 225 1.25 8.70 -17.47
N ILE A 226 1.45 7.60 -16.74
CA ILE A 226 0.63 7.24 -15.57
C ILE A 226 0.71 8.35 -14.52
N PHE A 227 1.92 8.79 -14.15
CA PHE A 227 2.08 9.82 -13.13
C PHE A 227 1.45 11.14 -13.58
N GLN A 228 1.70 11.57 -14.81
CA GLN A 228 1.18 12.84 -15.32
C GLN A 228 -0.35 12.85 -15.53
N ASN A 229 -0.90 11.81 -16.14
CA ASN A 229 -2.30 11.81 -16.56
C ASN A 229 -3.25 11.24 -15.50
N ILE A 230 -2.75 10.39 -14.60
CA ILE A 230 -3.55 9.86 -13.47
C ILE A 230 -3.19 10.60 -12.18
N LEU A 231 -1.96 10.46 -11.71
CA LEU A 231 -1.61 10.88 -10.33
C LEU A 231 -1.64 12.40 -10.15
N LEU A 232 -1.05 13.18 -11.05
CA LEU A 232 -1.05 14.65 -10.96
C LEU A 232 -2.43 15.24 -11.17
N ARG A 233 -3.24 14.64 -12.05
CA ARG A 233 -4.63 15.05 -12.26
C ARG A 233 -5.49 14.77 -11.03
N GLN A 234 -5.29 13.61 -10.40
CA GLN A 234 -5.94 13.29 -9.13
C GLN A 234 -5.56 14.29 -8.03
N ASP A 235 -4.28 14.62 -7.93
CA ASP A 235 -3.79 15.63 -6.99
C ASP A 235 -4.43 17.00 -7.25
N ALA A 236 -4.49 17.44 -8.50
CA ALA A 236 -5.14 18.69 -8.89
C ALA A 236 -6.64 18.69 -8.54
N LEU A 237 -7.32 17.55 -8.75
CA LEU A 237 -8.74 17.38 -8.42
C LEU A 237 -8.98 17.42 -6.89
N ILE A 238 -8.09 16.85 -6.08
CA ILE A 238 -8.12 16.98 -4.61
C ILE A 238 -7.95 18.44 -4.20
N GLN A 239 -6.95 19.13 -4.73
CA GLN A 239 -6.70 20.53 -4.39
C GLN A 239 -7.85 21.44 -4.84
N ALA A 240 -8.37 21.21 -6.06
CA ALA A 240 -9.49 21.95 -6.63
C ALA A 240 -10.75 21.77 -5.79
N SER A 241 -11.09 20.52 -5.43
CA SER A 241 -12.26 20.22 -4.61
C SER A 241 -12.15 20.83 -3.21
N GLN A 242 -10.98 20.77 -2.56
CA GLN A 242 -10.76 21.44 -1.28
C GLN A 242 -10.96 22.95 -1.38
N LYS A 243 -10.51 23.58 -2.47
CA LYS A 243 -10.71 25.01 -2.69
C LYS A 243 -12.18 25.34 -2.96
N LEU A 244 -12.86 24.57 -3.81
CA LEU A 244 -14.27 24.74 -4.13
C LEU A 244 -15.17 24.55 -2.91
N MET A 245 -14.90 23.57 -2.05
CA MET A 245 -15.61 23.39 -0.78
C MET A 245 -15.52 24.62 0.13
N ARG A 246 -14.35 25.28 0.18
CA ARG A 246 -14.18 26.52 0.95
C ARG A 246 -14.93 27.70 0.33
N LEU A 247 -15.01 27.77 -1.00
CA LEU A 247 -15.62 28.87 -1.73
C LEU A 247 -17.15 28.74 -1.86
N ARG A 248 -17.68 27.52 -1.98
CA ARG A 248 -19.10 27.23 -2.27
C ARG A 248 -19.62 26.00 -1.50
N PRO A 249 -19.62 26.03 -0.15
CA PRO A 249 -19.95 24.86 0.68
C PRO A 249 -21.37 24.32 0.48
N HIS A 250 -22.31 25.13 -0.01
CA HIS A 250 -23.71 24.72 -0.22
C HIS A 250 -23.98 24.06 -1.57
N GLN A 251 -23.05 24.16 -2.53
CA GLN A 251 -23.20 23.58 -3.88
C GLN A 251 -22.54 22.19 -4.00
N PHE A 252 -21.63 21.85 -3.10
CA PHE A 252 -20.92 20.57 -3.09
C PHE A 252 -21.33 19.79 -1.83
N ASP A 253 -22.25 18.83 -1.98
CA ASP A 253 -22.64 17.92 -0.90
C ASP A 253 -21.44 17.04 -0.50
N VAL A 254 -20.83 17.36 0.64
CA VAL A 254 -19.65 16.70 1.17
C VAL A 254 -19.80 15.17 1.26
N TYR A 255 -21.02 14.64 1.48
CA TYR A 255 -21.27 13.21 1.69
C TYR A 255 -21.60 12.41 0.42
N ARG A 256 -22.03 13.07 -0.66
CA ARG A 256 -22.41 12.41 -1.92
C ARG A 256 -21.56 12.81 -3.12
N SER A 257 -20.80 13.91 -3.03
CA SER A 257 -20.31 14.60 -4.23
C SER A 257 -18.91 14.29 -4.68
N LEU A 258 -18.14 13.50 -3.94
CA LEU A 258 -16.74 13.32 -4.29
C LEU A 258 -16.30 11.89 -3.98
N PRO A 259 -15.69 11.16 -4.93
CA PRO A 259 -15.04 9.87 -4.69
C PRO A 259 -13.83 9.95 -3.70
N TYR A 260 -13.72 11.05 -2.94
CA TYR A 260 -12.51 11.56 -2.28
C TYR A 260 -12.47 11.47 -0.76
N HIS A 261 -13.43 10.84 -0.09
CA HIS A 261 -13.33 10.66 1.37
C HIS A 261 -12.08 9.90 1.81
N ARG A 262 -11.47 9.08 0.92
CA ARG A 262 -10.30 8.26 1.26
C ARG A 262 -8.97 9.04 1.29
N TRP A 263 -8.88 10.20 0.64
CA TRP A 263 -7.59 10.88 0.36
C TRP A 263 -7.41 12.25 1.02
N GLN A 264 -8.17 12.52 2.10
CA GLN A 264 -8.22 13.83 2.75
C GLN A 264 -6.98 14.18 3.60
N SER A 265 -6.03 13.26 3.75
CA SER A 265 -4.84 13.44 4.61
C SER A 265 -3.93 14.60 4.16
N GLY A 266 -4.03 15.05 2.90
CA GLY A 266 -3.13 16.03 2.28
C GLY A 266 -1.70 15.49 2.07
N HIS A 267 -1.45 14.23 2.43
CA HIS A 267 -0.13 13.60 2.29
C HIS A 267 0.21 13.33 0.82
N LEU A 268 -0.77 12.97 -0.02
CA LEU A 268 -0.56 12.79 -1.46
C LEU A 268 0.03 14.04 -2.11
N SER A 269 -0.60 15.21 -1.93
CA SER A 269 -0.12 16.48 -2.51
C SER A 269 1.28 16.83 -2.04
N LYS A 270 1.57 16.60 -0.76
CA LYS A 270 2.92 16.82 -0.20
C LYS A 270 3.95 15.87 -0.82
N ALA A 271 3.60 14.59 -1.00
CA ALA A 271 4.49 13.58 -1.55
C ALA A 271 4.76 13.78 -3.05
N VAL A 272 3.72 14.07 -3.83
CA VAL A 272 3.82 14.39 -5.25
C VAL A 272 4.66 15.65 -5.47
N LYS A 273 4.40 16.70 -4.69
CA LYS A 273 5.22 17.92 -4.72
C LYS A 273 6.69 17.61 -4.40
N TYR A 274 6.95 16.83 -3.35
CA TYR A 274 8.32 16.42 -3.00
C TYR A 274 9.00 15.68 -4.15
N LEU A 275 8.32 14.68 -4.74
CA LEU A 275 8.83 13.88 -5.86
C LEU A 275 9.20 14.76 -7.06
N ILE A 276 8.38 15.76 -7.39
CA ILE A 276 8.66 16.68 -8.51
C ILE A 276 9.83 17.62 -8.19
N GLU A 277 9.83 18.24 -7.01
CA GLU A 277 10.85 19.21 -6.60
C GLU A 277 12.25 18.58 -6.48
N HIS A 278 12.30 17.29 -6.14
CA HIS A 278 13.55 16.54 -5.95
C HIS A 278 13.83 15.57 -7.11
N HIS A 279 13.11 15.69 -8.22
CA HIS A 279 13.43 14.95 -9.42
C HIS A 279 14.74 15.47 -10.01
N SER A 280 15.82 14.70 -9.83
CA SER A 280 17.14 14.96 -10.38
C SER A 280 17.60 13.73 -11.16
N ASP A 281 18.22 13.95 -12.33
CA ASP A 281 18.88 12.89 -13.09
C ASP A 281 20.18 12.40 -12.39
N SER A 282 20.59 13.08 -11.32
CA SER A 282 21.78 12.72 -10.53
C SER A 282 21.47 11.71 -9.43
N ILE A 283 22.15 10.57 -9.51
CA ILE A 283 22.14 9.47 -8.53
C ILE A 283 22.78 9.87 -7.19
N ASP A 284 23.52 10.99 -7.15
CA ASP A 284 24.29 11.42 -5.96
C ASP A 284 23.45 12.16 -4.91
N SER A 285 22.17 12.44 -5.20
CA SER A 285 21.23 12.93 -4.19
C SER A 285 20.51 11.74 -3.54
N PHE A 286 20.33 11.79 -2.21
CA PHE A 286 19.55 10.82 -1.45
C PHE A 286 18.19 11.43 -1.06
N PRO A 287 17.29 11.71 -2.03
CA PRO A 287 15.98 12.24 -1.70
C PRO A 287 15.18 11.20 -0.93
N LEU A 288 14.15 11.63 -0.19
CA LEU A 288 13.25 10.72 0.50
C LEU A 288 12.42 9.87 -0.49
N ILE A 289 12.06 10.48 -1.63
CA ILE A 289 11.27 9.89 -2.70
C ILE A 289 11.92 10.24 -4.04
N CYS A 290 12.08 9.26 -4.91
CA CYS A 290 12.75 9.38 -6.21
C CYS A 290 11.99 8.59 -7.28
N SER A 291 12.17 8.93 -8.56
CA SER A 291 11.77 8.12 -9.70
C SER A 291 12.85 8.13 -10.76
N ASN A 292 12.98 7.06 -11.54
CA ASN A 292 13.89 7.02 -12.71
C ASN A 292 13.20 7.42 -14.03
N PHE A 293 11.98 7.93 -13.95
CA PHE A 293 11.18 8.49 -15.03
C PHE A 293 10.67 9.86 -14.59
N TYR A 294 10.33 10.71 -15.56
CA TYR A 294 9.87 12.06 -15.30
C TYR A 294 8.44 12.07 -14.72
N PRO A 295 8.22 12.54 -13.48
CA PRO A 295 6.90 12.50 -12.85
C PRO A 295 5.96 13.60 -13.37
N GLY A 296 6.47 14.63 -14.07
CA GLY A 296 5.69 15.74 -14.60
C GLY A 296 5.85 17.05 -13.82
N ARG A 297 4.89 17.96 -14.02
CA ARG A 297 4.78 19.24 -13.30
C ARG A 297 3.38 19.38 -12.70
N PRO A 298 3.23 20.03 -11.53
CA PRO A 298 1.92 20.25 -10.94
C PRO A 298 1.00 20.97 -11.93
N LEU A 299 -0.25 20.54 -12.01
CA LEU A 299 -1.27 21.23 -12.79
C LEU A 299 -1.63 22.56 -12.12
N ASP A 300 -1.97 23.56 -12.94
CA ASP A 300 -2.51 24.82 -12.43
C ASP A 300 -3.93 24.58 -11.90
N VAL A 301 -4.04 24.51 -10.57
CA VAL A 301 -5.30 24.26 -9.87
C VAL A 301 -6.33 25.36 -10.16
N GLU A 302 -5.91 26.61 -10.39
CA GLU A 302 -6.85 27.69 -10.69
C GLU A 302 -7.49 27.50 -12.05
N SER A 303 -6.66 27.31 -13.09
CA SER A 303 -7.16 26.99 -14.44
C SER A 303 -8.01 25.71 -14.43
N PHE A 304 -7.57 24.69 -13.67
CA PHE A 304 -8.29 23.43 -13.53
C PHE A 304 -9.70 23.61 -12.93
N ILE A 305 -9.84 24.50 -11.95
CA ILE A 305 -11.14 24.88 -11.37
C ILE A 305 -11.97 25.66 -12.40
N GLN A 306 -11.40 26.70 -13.02
CA GLN A 306 -12.14 27.60 -13.92
C GLN A 306 -12.81 26.85 -15.07
N GLU A 307 -12.11 25.88 -15.66
CA GLU A 307 -12.65 25.01 -16.72
C GLU A 307 -13.83 24.14 -16.29
N ARG A 308 -14.02 23.95 -14.98
CA ARG A 308 -14.96 22.98 -14.38
C ARG A 308 -15.93 23.63 -13.40
N LEU A 309 -15.99 24.96 -13.36
CA LEU A 309 -16.85 25.70 -12.44
C LEU A 309 -18.34 25.39 -12.63
N GLU A 310 -18.74 25.16 -13.88
CA GLU A 310 -20.12 24.89 -14.28
C GLU A 310 -20.42 23.39 -14.38
N TRP A 311 -19.47 22.52 -14.02
CA TRP A 311 -19.68 21.08 -14.07
C TRP A 311 -20.64 20.62 -12.97
N THR A 312 -21.59 19.80 -13.37
CA THR A 312 -22.43 19.01 -12.47
C THR A 312 -21.62 17.95 -11.74
N LEU A 313 -22.16 17.45 -10.63
CA LEU A 313 -21.57 16.32 -9.91
C LEU A 313 -21.31 15.10 -10.83
N VAL A 314 -22.22 14.82 -11.77
CA VAL A 314 -22.09 13.69 -12.69
C VAL A 314 -20.93 13.90 -13.67
N GLU A 315 -20.67 15.14 -14.09
CA GLU A 315 -19.53 15.46 -14.97
C GLU A 315 -18.20 15.35 -14.22
N TRP A 316 -18.15 15.79 -12.96
CA TRP A 316 -16.99 15.56 -12.09
C TRP A 316 -16.70 14.07 -11.90
N LEU A 317 -17.73 13.26 -11.61
CA LEU A 317 -17.59 11.80 -11.51
C LEU A 317 -17.19 11.18 -12.86
N GLY A 318 -17.78 11.64 -13.96
CA GLY A 318 -17.53 11.14 -15.31
C GLY A 318 -16.12 11.40 -15.82
N ASP A 319 -15.46 12.47 -15.36
CA ASP A 319 -14.07 12.79 -15.72
C ASP A 319 -13.08 11.72 -15.24
N GLU A 320 -13.30 11.18 -14.04
CA GLU A 320 -12.54 10.07 -13.48
C GLU A 320 -12.65 8.81 -14.36
N TRP A 321 -13.86 8.49 -14.84
CA TRP A 321 -14.11 7.33 -15.70
C TRP A 321 -13.60 7.52 -17.13
N ARG A 322 -13.65 8.73 -17.69
CA ARG A 322 -13.17 9.02 -19.06
C ARG A 322 -11.66 8.78 -19.22
N LEU A 323 -10.89 8.87 -18.15
CA LEU A 323 -9.43 8.67 -18.15
C LEU A 323 -8.99 7.22 -18.32
N SER A 324 -9.87 6.26 -18.02
CA SER A 324 -9.63 4.83 -18.29
C SER A 324 -9.56 4.51 -19.79
N PHE A 325 -9.89 5.46 -20.68
CA PHE A 325 -9.95 5.23 -22.13
C PHE A 325 -8.62 5.35 -22.88
N HIS A 326 -7.59 5.98 -22.31
CA HIS A 326 -6.33 6.27 -23.01
C HIS A 326 -5.09 5.47 -22.53
N LEU A 327 -5.18 4.74 -21.41
CA LEU A 327 -4.11 3.87 -20.91
C LEU A 327 -4.36 2.38 -21.19
N ARG A 328 -5.16 2.11 -22.22
CA ARG A 328 -5.82 0.82 -22.49
C ARG A 328 -4.93 -0.32 -22.94
N GLN A 329 -3.66 -0.05 -23.19
CA GLN A 329 -2.73 -1.10 -23.57
C GLN A 329 -1.46 -0.90 -22.76
N CYS A 330 -1.31 -1.74 -21.74
CA CYS A 330 0.00 -1.95 -21.15
C CYS A 330 0.95 -2.27 -22.32
N PRO A 331 2.07 -1.55 -22.48
CA PRO A 331 3.01 -1.79 -23.56
C PRO A 331 3.29 -3.29 -23.69
N SER A 332 3.41 -3.78 -24.92
CA SER A 332 3.62 -5.22 -25.19
C SER A 332 4.81 -5.82 -24.42
N THR A 333 5.77 -4.97 -24.03
CA THR A 333 6.91 -5.30 -23.15
C THR A 333 6.52 -5.82 -21.76
N PHE A 334 5.30 -5.56 -21.28
CA PHE A 334 4.82 -5.97 -19.96
C PHE A 334 3.83 -7.14 -19.99
N GLY A 335 3.48 -7.67 -21.17
CA GLY A 335 2.40 -8.65 -21.32
C GLY A 335 1.01 -8.08 -21.02
N SER A 336 -0.03 -8.91 -21.06
CA SER A 336 -1.35 -8.43 -20.67
C SER A 336 -1.43 -8.26 -19.15
N TRP A 337 -2.25 -7.31 -18.69
CA TRP A 337 -2.49 -7.12 -17.26
C TRP A 337 -3.06 -8.39 -16.60
N ASN A 338 -3.85 -9.18 -17.32
CA ASN A 338 -4.28 -10.49 -16.87
C ASN A 338 -3.14 -11.49 -16.69
N ASP A 339 -2.17 -11.56 -17.61
CA ASP A 339 -1.03 -12.48 -17.47
C ASP A 339 -0.22 -12.15 -16.21
N ASN A 340 -0.03 -10.85 -15.94
CA ASN A 340 0.60 -10.37 -14.72
C ASN A 340 -0.22 -10.75 -13.48
N LEU A 341 -1.55 -10.61 -13.52
CA LEU A 341 -2.43 -11.05 -12.43
C LEU A 341 -2.39 -12.57 -12.20
N VAL A 342 -2.45 -13.36 -13.27
CA VAL A 342 -2.39 -14.84 -13.24
C VAL A 342 -1.08 -15.32 -12.60
N SER A 343 0.03 -14.60 -12.82
CA SER A 343 1.32 -14.95 -12.23
C SER A 343 1.31 -15.03 -10.69
N TYR A 344 0.40 -14.30 -10.02
CA TYR A 344 0.22 -14.33 -8.57
C TYR A 344 -0.60 -15.50 -8.07
N TYR A 345 -1.21 -16.28 -8.95
CA TYR A 345 -2.03 -17.41 -8.58
C TYR A 345 -1.35 -18.73 -8.99
N GLU A 346 -1.64 -19.76 -8.21
CA GLU A 346 -1.43 -21.15 -8.57
C GLU A 346 -2.77 -21.71 -9.06
N PHE A 347 -2.70 -22.67 -9.97
CA PHE A 347 -3.86 -23.35 -10.54
C PHE A 347 -3.82 -24.82 -10.17
N GLN A 348 -4.95 -25.35 -9.75
CA GLN A 348 -5.09 -26.76 -9.43
C GLN A 348 -4.93 -27.54 -10.74
N LYS A 349 -3.94 -28.43 -10.80
CA LYS A 349 -3.79 -29.34 -11.94
C LYS A 349 -5.08 -30.15 -12.07
N GLN A 350 -5.70 -30.13 -13.25
CA GLN A 350 -6.73 -31.10 -13.56
C GLN A 350 -6.05 -32.47 -13.58
N VAL A 351 -6.59 -33.41 -12.79
CA VAL A 351 -6.21 -34.81 -12.90
C VAL A 351 -6.77 -35.27 -14.24
N GLU A 352 -5.91 -35.56 -15.21
CA GLU A 352 -6.35 -36.20 -16.45
C GLU A 352 -7.03 -37.54 -16.09
N PRO A 353 -8.18 -37.85 -16.69
CA PRO A 353 -8.97 -39.05 -16.35
C PRO A 353 -8.26 -40.36 -16.67
#